data_AF-A0A820EGK4-F1
#
_entry.id   AF-A0A820EGK4-F1
#
_cell.length_a   1.000
_cell.length_b   1.000
_cell.length_c   1.000
_cell.angle_alpha   90.00
_cell.angle_beta   90.00
_cell.angle_gamma   90.00
#
_symmetry.space_group_name_H-M   'P 1'
#
loop_
_entity.id
_entity.type
_entity.pdbx_description
1 polymer ?
#
loop_
_entity_poly.entity_id
_entity_poly.type
_entity_poly.pdbx_seq_one_letter_code
_entity_poly.pdbx_strand_id
1 'polypeptide(L)'
;RGGIEYRRPCGWKRFAIKVGGKYENEIWLGSNNSPDEWPVSYHGTKHDAAKSIAQTGYDLTKGKRFTFGRGIYSTPNINIAKAYAPVFTCNGEQYYVVLQNRVNPKTLIKVNDDKTEDDDYWISPGADDIRPYGYCIMKKS
;
A
#
# COMPACT_ATOMS: atom_id res chain seq x y z
N ARG A 1 -10.44 -1.60 9.94
CA ARG A 1 -10.85 -2.47 8.80
C ARG A 1 -9.94 -3.67 8.79
N GLY A 2 -10.45 -4.89 8.58
CA GLY A 2 -9.62 -6.11 8.69
C GLY A 2 -8.96 -6.26 10.07
N GLY A 3 -9.69 -5.94 11.14
CA GLY A 3 -9.20 -6.03 12.52
C GLY A 3 -8.14 -5.01 12.95
N ILE A 4 -7.67 -4.13 12.06
CA ILE A 4 -6.66 -3.09 12.38
C ILE A 4 -7.23 -1.68 12.19
N GLU A 5 -6.79 -0.73 13.03
CA GLU A 5 -7.14 0.68 12.89
C GLU A 5 -6.78 1.18 11.49
N TYR A 6 -7.74 1.81 10.83
CA TYR A 6 -7.54 2.36 9.49
C TYR A 6 -7.25 3.85 9.57
N ARG A 7 -5.97 4.22 9.41
CA ARG A 7 -5.52 5.61 9.26
C ARG A 7 -5.89 6.12 7.86
N ARG A 8 -6.88 7.00 7.78
CA ARG A 8 -7.41 7.53 6.51
C ARG A 8 -6.34 8.42 5.81
N PRO A 9 -6.28 8.43 4.46
CA PRO A 9 -5.33 9.23 3.71
C PRO A 9 -5.80 10.69 3.60
N CYS A 10 -5.98 11.37 4.74
CA CYS A 10 -6.46 12.74 4.78
C CYS A 10 -5.52 13.69 4.04
N GLY A 11 -6.06 14.58 3.20
CA GLY A 11 -5.28 15.49 2.35
C GLY A 11 -4.83 14.88 1.00
N TRP A 12 -5.07 13.59 0.76
CA TRP A 12 -4.76 12.93 -0.52
C TRP A 12 -6.01 12.82 -1.39
N LYS A 13 -5.87 13.10 -2.69
CA LYS A 13 -6.88 12.75 -3.69
C LYS A 13 -6.75 11.27 -4.01
N ARG A 14 -7.79 10.49 -3.74
CA ARG A 14 -7.81 9.03 -3.94
C ARG A 14 -8.64 8.65 -5.16
N PHE A 15 -8.05 7.88 -6.06
CA PHE A 15 -8.73 7.22 -7.16
C PHE A 15 -8.88 5.72 -6.85
N ALA A 16 -10.01 5.13 -7.21
CA ALA A 16 -10.22 3.69 -7.05
C ALA A 16 -9.50 2.91 -8.16
N ILE A 17 -8.87 1.79 -7.82
CA ILE A 17 -8.36 0.82 -8.79
C ILE A 17 -9.47 -0.21 -9.02
N LYS A 18 -9.75 -0.56 -10.28
CA LYS A 18 -10.78 -1.56 -10.62
C LYS A 18 -10.29 -2.95 -10.20
N VAL A 19 -10.97 -3.54 -9.20
CA VAL A 19 -10.62 -4.85 -8.62
C VAL A 19 -11.78 -5.86 -8.65
N GLY A 20 -12.98 -5.46 -9.07
CA GLY A 20 -14.13 -6.36 -9.19
C GLY A 20 -13.82 -7.50 -10.17
N GLY A 21 -14.04 -8.74 -9.72
CA GLY A 21 -13.74 -9.95 -10.48
C GLY A 21 -12.25 -10.28 -10.66
N LYS A 22 -11.33 -9.53 -10.03
CA LYS A 22 -9.87 -9.78 -10.13
C LYS A 22 -9.38 -10.87 -9.17
N TYR A 23 -10.09 -11.08 -8.07
CA TYR A 23 -9.72 -12.00 -7.00
C TYR A 23 -10.85 -13.00 -6.74
N GLU A 24 -10.56 -14.02 -5.94
CA GLU A 24 -11.48 -15.13 -5.65
C GLU A 24 -12.82 -14.71 -5.03
N ASN A 25 -12.85 -13.60 -4.29
CA ASN A 25 -14.04 -12.97 -3.74
C ASN A 25 -13.79 -11.48 -3.45
N GLU A 26 -14.78 -10.79 -2.89
CA GLU A 26 -14.69 -9.37 -2.50
C GLU A 26 -14.64 -9.16 -0.97
N ILE A 27 -14.62 -10.23 -0.17
CA ILE A 27 -14.67 -10.18 1.31
C ILE A 27 -13.45 -9.43 1.86
N TRP A 28 -12.28 -9.64 1.27
CA TRP A 28 -11.04 -8.93 1.61
C TRP A 28 -11.18 -7.39 1.54
N LEU A 29 -12.06 -6.88 0.68
CA LEU A 29 -12.29 -5.45 0.48
C LEU A 29 -13.34 -4.87 1.45
N GLY A 30 -13.99 -5.72 2.25
CA GLY A 30 -15.07 -5.37 3.16
C GLY A 30 -14.77 -4.28 4.20
N SER A 31 -15.84 -3.87 4.89
CA SER A 31 -15.80 -2.95 6.03
C SER A 31 -16.86 -3.24 7.10
N ASN A 32 -17.34 -4.48 7.18
CA ASN A 32 -18.25 -5.00 8.20
C ASN A 32 -17.54 -5.72 9.36
N ASN A 33 -16.21 -5.59 9.46
CA ASN A 33 -15.37 -6.27 10.46
C ASN A 33 -15.45 -7.81 10.39
N SER A 34 -15.68 -8.36 9.20
CA SER A 34 -15.53 -9.80 8.98
C SER A 34 -14.09 -10.27 9.24
N PRO A 35 -13.87 -11.48 9.81
CA PRO A 35 -12.52 -12.01 10.04
C PRO A 35 -11.70 -12.20 8.75
N ASP A 36 -12.35 -12.29 7.60
CA ASP A 36 -11.70 -12.44 6.29
C ASP A 36 -11.42 -11.10 5.58
N GLU A 37 -11.72 -9.97 6.22
CA GLU A 37 -11.29 -8.66 5.73
C GLU A 37 -9.79 -8.45 5.85
N TRP A 38 -9.21 -7.80 4.85
CA TRP A 38 -7.80 -7.51 4.85
C TRP A 38 -7.54 -6.10 5.41
N PRO A 39 -6.57 -5.90 6.33
CA PRO A 39 -6.23 -4.58 6.82
C PRO A 39 -5.66 -3.68 5.71
N VAL A 40 -5.76 -2.37 5.92
CA VAL A 40 -5.32 -1.36 4.95
C VAL A 40 -3.85 -1.00 5.20
N SER A 41 -3.07 -0.92 4.13
CA SER A 41 -1.70 -0.38 4.17
C SER A 41 -1.42 0.53 2.98
N TYR A 42 -0.25 1.14 2.98
CA TYR A 42 0.22 2.10 1.99
C TYR A 42 1.62 1.73 1.50
N HIS A 43 1.85 1.91 0.20
CA HIS A 43 3.14 1.67 -0.45
C HIS A 43 3.56 2.87 -1.29
N GLY A 44 4.63 3.54 -0.86
CA GLY A 44 5.26 4.60 -1.64
C GLY A 44 6.28 4.04 -2.62
N THR A 45 6.26 4.55 -3.85
CA THR A 45 7.20 4.17 -4.90
C THR A 45 7.23 5.23 -6.00
N LYS A 46 8.09 5.05 -7.00
CA LYS A 46 8.12 5.93 -8.19
C LYS A 46 6.80 5.87 -8.95
N HIS A 47 6.40 6.98 -9.56
CA HIS A 47 5.16 7.09 -10.32
C HIS A 47 4.95 5.96 -11.34
N ASP A 48 5.97 5.64 -12.15
CA ASP A 48 5.82 4.59 -13.18
C ASP A 48 5.66 3.20 -12.56
N ALA A 49 6.31 2.94 -11.42
CA ALA A 49 6.13 1.70 -10.68
C ALA A 49 4.72 1.65 -10.06
N ALA A 50 4.23 2.75 -9.47
CA ALA A 50 2.88 2.84 -8.93
C ALA A 50 1.83 2.59 -10.02
N LYS A 51 2.03 3.19 -11.20
CA LYS A 51 1.18 2.98 -12.39
C LYS A 51 1.19 1.51 -12.83
N SER A 52 2.37 0.89 -12.95
CA SER A 52 2.49 -0.54 -13.28
C SER A 52 1.76 -1.41 -12.26
N ILE A 53 1.94 -1.18 -10.97
CA ILE A 53 1.28 -1.96 -9.91
C ILE A 53 -0.24 -1.77 -9.94
N ALA A 54 -0.73 -0.55 -10.18
CA ALA A 54 -2.16 -0.29 -10.30
C ALA A 54 -2.80 -1.03 -11.49
N GLN A 55 -2.04 -1.22 -12.58
CA GLN A 55 -2.49 -1.91 -13.79
C GLN A 55 -2.39 -3.44 -13.66
N THR A 56 -1.23 -3.95 -13.25
CA THR A 56 -0.92 -5.39 -13.33
C THR A 56 -0.79 -6.07 -11.98
N GLY A 57 -0.84 -5.34 -10.87
CA GLY A 57 -0.54 -5.87 -9.53
C GLY A 57 0.95 -5.86 -9.20
N TYR A 58 1.28 -6.33 -8.01
CA TYR A 58 2.66 -6.40 -7.54
C TYR A 58 3.44 -7.53 -8.23
N ASP A 59 4.73 -7.30 -8.42
CA ASP A 59 5.67 -8.25 -9.02
C ASP A 59 6.94 -8.27 -8.19
N LEU A 60 7.10 -9.31 -7.37
CA LEU A 60 8.22 -9.47 -6.45
C LEU A 60 9.57 -9.60 -7.16
N THR A 61 9.59 -10.02 -8.42
CA THR A 61 10.84 -10.14 -9.19
C THR A 61 11.48 -8.78 -9.45
N LYS A 62 10.68 -7.70 -9.40
CA LYS A 62 11.15 -6.32 -9.57
C LYS A 62 11.63 -5.67 -8.27
N GLY A 63 11.48 -6.36 -7.13
CA GLY A 63 11.96 -5.89 -5.83
C GLY A 63 13.49 -5.89 -5.76
N LYS A 64 14.09 -4.75 -5.37
CA LYS A 64 15.55 -4.57 -5.34
C LYS A 64 16.16 -4.47 -3.93
N ARG A 65 15.35 -4.23 -2.89
CA ARG A 65 15.82 -3.97 -1.52
C ARG A 65 14.88 -4.65 -0.53
N PHE A 66 15.46 -5.43 0.38
CA PHE A 66 14.75 -6.29 1.33
C PHE A 66 15.39 -6.14 2.72
N THR A 67 15.29 -4.94 3.30
CA THR A 67 16.01 -4.53 4.52
C THR A 67 15.74 -5.44 5.73
N PHE A 68 14.51 -5.90 5.88
CA PHE A 68 14.01 -6.72 7.00
C PHE A 68 13.53 -8.10 6.53
N GLY A 69 13.89 -8.53 5.32
CA GLY A 69 13.43 -9.78 4.71
C GLY A 69 12.80 -9.61 3.33
N ARG A 70 12.71 -10.70 2.56
CA ARG A 70 12.16 -10.70 1.21
C ARG A 70 10.63 -10.52 1.25
N GLY A 71 10.11 -9.51 0.54
CA GLY A 71 8.68 -9.26 0.42
C GLY A 71 8.34 -7.84 -0.05
N ILE A 72 7.05 -7.54 -0.14
CA ILE A 72 6.55 -6.20 -0.48
C ILE A 72 6.33 -5.41 0.80
N TYR A 73 7.01 -4.26 0.88
CA TYR A 73 6.99 -3.40 2.05
C TYR A 73 5.83 -2.42 1.96
N SER A 74 5.08 -2.29 3.04
CA SER A 74 4.02 -1.30 3.19
C SER A 74 3.93 -0.85 4.64
N THR A 75 3.01 0.07 4.94
CA THR A 75 2.83 0.60 6.29
C THR A 75 1.38 1.05 6.46
N PRO A 76 0.77 0.96 7.67
CA PRO A 76 -0.55 1.53 7.91
C PRO A 76 -0.56 3.06 7.91
N ASN A 77 0.61 3.72 7.88
CA ASN A 77 0.73 5.18 7.91
C ASN A 77 1.16 5.75 6.55
N ILE A 78 0.27 6.51 5.90
CA ILE A 78 0.56 7.10 4.59
C ILE A 78 1.72 8.09 4.61
N ASN A 79 2.02 8.73 5.74
CA ASN A 79 3.13 9.68 5.85
C ASN A 79 4.49 8.98 5.81
N ILE A 80 4.58 7.77 6.39
CA ILE A 80 5.76 6.92 6.26
C ILE A 80 5.90 6.48 4.80
N ALA A 81 4.82 5.99 4.18
CA ALA A 81 4.83 5.60 2.78
C ALA A 81 5.28 6.76 1.86
N LYS A 82 4.84 8.00 2.14
CA LYS A 82 5.25 9.19 1.38
C LYS A 82 6.77 9.38 1.36
N ALA A 83 7.50 9.06 2.44
CA ALA A 83 8.96 9.19 2.48
C ALA A 83 9.65 8.30 1.42
N TYR A 84 8.99 7.21 0.99
CA TYR A 84 9.45 6.31 -0.07
C TYR A 84 8.87 6.63 -1.44
N ALA A 85 8.08 7.69 -1.58
CA ALA A 85 7.46 8.12 -2.83
C ALA A 85 8.20 9.33 -3.42
N PRO A 86 9.07 9.15 -4.44
CA PRO A 86 9.69 10.27 -5.13
C PRO A 86 8.63 11.14 -5.81
N VAL A 87 8.89 12.44 -5.82
CA VAL A 87 8.06 13.43 -6.50
C VAL A 87 8.11 13.19 -8.02
N PHE A 88 6.97 13.34 -8.70
CA PHE A 88 6.90 13.38 -10.16
C PHE A 88 6.23 14.66 -10.62
N THR A 89 6.55 15.10 -11.84
CA THR A 89 5.98 16.30 -12.45
C THR A 89 4.88 15.91 -13.43
N CYS A 90 3.73 16.56 -13.34
CA CYS A 90 2.61 16.41 -14.27
C CYS A 90 2.05 17.81 -14.55
N ASN A 91 1.97 18.20 -15.83
CA ASN A 91 1.46 19.51 -16.26
C ASN A 91 2.10 20.71 -15.52
N GLY A 92 3.41 20.66 -15.27
CA GLY A 92 4.16 21.71 -14.58
C GLY A 92 4.02 21.71 -13.05
N GLU A 93 3.18 20.85 -12.48
CA GLU A 93 3.01 20.71 -11.03
C GLU A 93 3.70 19.44 -10.49
N GLN A 94 4.13 19.50 -9.24
CA GLN A 94 4.81 18.42 -8.55
C GLN A 94 3.85 17.63 -7.64
N TYR A 95 3.94 16.31 -7.67
CA TYR A 95 3.04 15.42 -6.92
C TYR A 95 3.79 14.25 -6.27
N TYR A 96 3.23 13.77 -5.16
CA TYR A 96 3.51 12.46 -4.58
C TYR A 96 2.46 11.45 -5.00
N VAL A 97 2.84 10.18 -5.07
CA VAL A 97 1.91 9.07 -5.27
C VAL A 97 2.19 7.93 -4.29
N VAL A 98 1.11 7.41 -3.71
CA VAL A 98 1.14 6.25 -2.82
C VAL A 98 0.01 5.31 -3.22
N LEU A 99 0.30 4.01 -3.28
CA LEU A 99 -0.72 2.98 -3.47
C LEU A 99 -1.36 2.66 -2.13
N GLN A 100 -2.68 2.58 -2.12
CA GLN A 100 -3.45 2.06 -1.00
C GLN A 100 -3.78 0.60 -1.27
N ASN A 101 -3.46 -0.24 -0.30
CA ASN A 101 -3.51 -1.69 -0.42
C ASN A 101 -4.41 -2.31 0.66
N ARG A 102 -4.77 -3.56 0.40
CA ARG A 102 -5.24 -4.52 1.38
C ARG A 102 -4.19 -5.61 1.52
N VAL A 103 -3.83 -6.01 2.73
CA VAL A 103 -2.80 -7.03 2.98
C VAL A 103 -3.40 -8.26 3.63
N ASN A 104 -2.91 -9.45 3.27
CA ASN A 104 -3.40 -10.71 3.83
C ASN A 104 -3.00 -10.82 5.32
N PRO A 105 -3.95 -10.79 6.27
CA PRO A 105 -3.61 -10.81 7.69
C PRO A 105 -3.00 -12.14 8.14
N LYS A 106 -3.21 -13.24 7.39
CA LYS A 106 -2.71 -14.58 7.75
C LYS A 106 -1.21 -14.74 7.53
N THR A 107 -0.63 -13.96 6.63
CA THR A 107 0.78 -14.04 6.22
C THR A 107 1.56 -12.75 6.49
N LEU A 108 0.88 -11.71 6.98
CA LEU A 108 1.45 -10.40 7.26
C LEU A 108 2.55 -10.49 8.32
N ILE A 109 3.75 -10.03 7.97
CA ILE A 109 4.85 -9.87 8.91
C ILE A 109 4.88 -8.41 9.35
N LYS A 110 4.73 -8.16 10.65
CA LYS A 110 4.90 -6.83 11.24
C LYS A 110 6.34 -6.70 11.75
N VAL A 111 7.00 -5.64 11.33
CA VAL A 111 8.35 -5.27 11.76
C VAL A 111 8.20 -4.07 12.68
N ASN A 112 8.55 -4.26 13.95
CA ASN A 112 8.85 -3.15 14.85
C ASN A 112 10.29 -2.75 14.58
N ASP A 113 10.50 -1.53 14.09
CA ASP A 113 11.83 -0.92 14.17
C ASP A 113 11.91 -0.22 15.53
N ASP A 114 12.63 -0.84 16.48
CA ASP A 114 12.85 -0.31 17.84
C ASP A 114 13.50 1.09 17.87
N LYS A 115 13.90 1.62 16.70
CA LYS A 115 14.48 2.95 16.52
C LYS A 115 13.46 4.06 16.26
N THR A 116 12.20 3.71 16.01
CA THR A 116 11.16 4.67 15.61
C THR A 116 9.85 4.28 16.26
N GLU A 117 9.48 5.00 17.33
CA GLU A 117 8.27 4.74 18.15
C GLU A 117 6.95 4.74 17.35
N ASP A 118 6.96 5.21 16.09
CA ASP A 118 5.76 5.41 15.26
C ASP A 118 5.77 4.70 13.88
N ASP A 119 6.85 3.98 13.53
CA ASP A 119 6.97 3.37 12.20
C ASP A 119 6.64 1.88 12.15
N ASP A 120 5.35 1.57 12.05
CA ASP A 120 4.89 0.23 11.67
C ASP A 120 5.29 -0.07 10.21
N TYR A 121 6.27 -0.95 10.02
CA TYR A 121 6.59 -1.53 8.71
C TYR A 121 5.98 -2.91 8.58
N TRP A 122 5.29 -3.15 7.47
CA TRP A 122 4.64 -4.42 7.18
C TRP A 122 5.22 -5.05 5.92
N ILE A 123 5.43 -6.35 5.96
CA ILE A 123 5.93 -7.13 4.83
C ILE A 123 4.86 -8.14 4.42
N SER A 124 4.45 -8.06 3.17
CA SER A 124 3.69 -9.09 2.48
C SER A 124 4.67 -10.02 1.75
N PRO A 125 4.79 -11.31 2.14
CA PRO A 125 5.80 -12.21 1.58
C PRO A 125 5.63 -12.46 0.07
N GLY A 126 4.38 -12.59 -0.38
CA GLY A 126 3.98 -12.85 -1.77
C GLY A 126 3.27 -11.66 -2.43
N ALA A 127 3.21 -11.67 -3.76
CA ALA A 127 2.40 -10.72 -4.53
C ALA A 127 0.90 -10.94 -4.29
N ASP A 128 0.48 -12.17 -3.97
CA ASP A 128 -0.91 -12.49 -3.63
C ASP A 128 -1.30 -12.03 -2.22
N ASP A 129 -0.32 -11.73 -1.36
CA ASP A 129 -0.54 -11.26 0.01
C ASP A 129 -0.80 -9.76 0.11
N ILE A 130 -0.89 -9.06 -1.03
CA ILE A 130 -1.14 -7.63 -1.09
C ILE A 130 -1.88 -7.22 -2.36
N ARG A 131 -2.98 -6.50 -2.19
CA ARG A 131 -3.89 -6.12 -3.28
C ARG A 131 -4.01 -4.60 -3.35
N PRO A 132 -3.51 -3.94 -4.41
CA PRO A 132 -3.72 -2.52 -4.60
C PRO A 132 -5.19 -2.26 -4.97
N TYR A 133 -5.83 -1.31 -4.29
CA TYR A 133 -7.24 -0.95 -4.52
C TYR A 133 -7.48 0.57 -4.56
N GLY A 134 -6.47 1.38 -4.22
CA GLY A 134 -6.53 2.82 -4.33
C GLY A 134 -5.21 3.42 -4.82
N TYR A 135 -5.32 4.54 -5.54
CA TYR A 135 -4.21 5.34 -6.04
C TYR A 135 -4.32 6.73 -5.42
N CYS A 136 -3.47 7.03 -4.45
CA CYS A 136 -3.49 8.28 -3.69
C CYS A 136 -2.47 9.26 -4.28
N ILE A 137 -2.92 10.47 -4.63
CA ILE A 137 -2.09 11.55 -5.16
C ILE A 137 -2.19 12.76 -4.23
N MET A 138 -1.06 13.42 -3.97
CA MET A 138 -1.00 14.66 -3.20
C MET A 138 -0.08 15.65 -3.92
N LYS A 139 -0.54 16.89 -4.10
CA LYS A 139 0.30 17.97 -4.64
C LYS A 139 1.40 18.30 -3.64
N LYS A 140 2.63 18.45 -4.12
CA LYS A 140 3.73 18.96 -3.31
C LYS A 140 3.53 20.47 -3.16
N SER A 141 3.27 20.89 -1.93
CA SER A 141 3.28 22.29 -1.49
C SER A 141 4.68 22.86 -1.55
#